data_AF-A0A453C1D2-F1
#
_entry.id   AF-A0A453C1D2-F1
#
_cell.length_a   1.000
_cell.length_b   1.000
_cell.length_c   1.000
_cell.angle_alpha   90.00
_cell.angle_beta   90.00
_cell.angle_gamma   90.00
#
_symmetry.space_group_name_H-M   'P 1'
#
loop_
_entity.id
_entity.type
_entity.pdbx_description
1 polymer ?
#
loop_
_entity_poly.entity_id
_entity_poly.type
_entity_poly.pdbx_seq_one_letter_code
_entity_poly.pdbx_strand_id
1 'polypeptide(L)'
;QDRSAMSKPRKAQPPSEEQAMEEQQVVDAMKDQAALSMRLLRGLGLRGEQNLAFSPASFHAILSLLAAGTTGAIRDQIVSFLGPAGAEAHAALVSHFGQTPSHQEEDEEGHPMVRCATGVWVDSSLHLKPTFATMAASRFNAEARAVCFGSNPEQARSEINEWFEGETGGRWKELVPEGSINAATVVVLANALYFRGYWYDPFDPELTQDGDFYVSPGHAVRTPFMVGGYLHENMCIACHPGFKVLWMPYCGHYQDCRSSMCIYLPDDRGGLPELVRALSSDPSVLFAVPEKLVPTAELRIPKFDVSQRLEASHLLRDLGLDLPFRLNPAGQSFSEMLALDEHDSKMPMAVSSVVHQCSVNINEQGTVAAAATDMEILGCCLPSEKVVDFVADHPFLFFIIKEEDNNGVILFAGQVVNPLS
;
A
#
# COMPACT_ATOMS: atom_id res chain seq x y z
N GLN A 1 -59.95 7.90 9.46
CA GLN A 1 -59.15 6.76 9.00
C GLN A 1 -58.73 7.15 7.59
N ASP A 2 -57.51 7.56 7.26
CA ASP A 2 -56.18 7.33 7.82
C ASP A 2 -55.34 8.62 7.69
N ARG A 3 -54.53 8.92 8.70
CA ARG A 3 -53.41 9.87 8.55
C ARG A 3 -52.12 9.10 8.76
N SER A 4 -51.38 9.03 7.65
CA SER A 4 -49.98 8.62 7.50
C SER A 4 -49.11 8.97 8.71
N ALA A 5 -48.56 7.93 9.36
CA ALA A 5 -47.50 8.07 10.34
C ALA A 5 -46.16 8.04 9.59
N MET A 6 -45.56 9.22 9.39
CA MET A 6 -44.17 9.34 8.97
C MET A 6 -43.26 8.74 10.06
N SER A 7 -42.58 7.65 9.71
CA SER A 7 -41.50 7.06 10.50
C SER A 7 -40.38 8.08 10.66
N LYS A 8 -40.05 8.43 11.92
CA LYS A 8 -38.89 9.27 12.24
C LYS A 8 -37.61 8.49 11.94
N PRO A 9 -36.54 9.13 11.43
CA PRO A 9 -35.25 8.48 11.26
C PRO A 9 -34.77 7.97 12.62
N ARG A 10 -34.46 6.67 12.67
CA ARG A 10 -33.89 6.00 13.83
C ARG A 10 -32.52 6.64 14.08
N LYS A 11 -32.37 7.42 15.16
CA LYS A 11 -31.06 7.91 15.59
C LYS A 11 -30.13 6.70 15.72
N ALA A 12 -28.99 6.73 15.03
CA ALA A 12 -27.93 5.74 15.21
C ALA A 12 -27.58 5.68 16.69
N GLN A 13 -27.58 4.47 17.24
CA GLN A 13 -27.18 4.23 18.62
C GLN A 13 -25.65 4.47 18.69
N PRO A 14 -25.13 5.19 19.70
CA PRO A 14 -23.69 5.36 19.85
C PRO A 14 -23.01 3.98 19.97
N PRO A 15 -21.80 3.82 19.43
CA PRO A 15 -21.05 2.56 19.51
C PRO A 15 -20.88 2.12 20.96
N SER A 16 -20.82 0.80 21.18
CA SER A 16 -20.50 0.27 22.51
C SER A 16 -19.06 0.64 22.92
N GLU A 17 -18.75 0.61 24.22
CA GLU A 17 -17.39 0.87 24.71
C GLU A 17 -16.35 -0.08 24.08
N GLU A 18 -16.76 -1.31 23.78
CA GLU A 18 -15.92 -2.33 23.12
C GLU A 18 -15.64 -1.97 21.65
N GLN A 19 -16.67 -1.52 20.91
CA GLN A 19 -16.52 -1.06 19.52
C GLN A 19 -15.65 0.21 19.42
N ALA A 20 -15.84 1.17 20.34
CA ALA A 20 -15.02 2.38 20.37
C ALA A 20 -13.55 2.08 20.70
N MET A 21 -13.28 1.05 21.51
CA MET A 21 -11.92 0.62 21.82
C MET A 21 -11.25 -0.07 20.62
N GLU A 22 -11.97 -0.92 19.90
CA GLU A 22 -11.48 -1.55 18.66
C GLU A 22 -11.18 -0.51 17.59
N GLU A 23 -12.08 0.45 17.39
CA GLU A 23 -11.91 1.56 16.44
C GLU A 23 -10.67 2.40 16.77
N GLN A 24 -10.45 2.72 18.05
CA GLN A 24 -9.25 3.44 18.50
C GLN A 24 -7.96 2.64 18.24
N GLN A 25 -7.98 1.31 18.45
CA GLN A 25 -6.84 0.45 18.16
C GLN A 25 -6.47 0.45 16.67
N VAL A 26 -7.48 0.37 15.79
CA VAL A 26 -7.27 0.44 14.33
C VAL A 26 -6.65 1.79 13.95
N VAL A 27 -7.16 2.90 14.49
CA VAL A 27 -6.63 4.25 14.26
C VAL A 27 -5.17 4.38 14.70
N ASP A 28 -4.80 3.84 15.85
CA ASP A 28 -3.41 3.91 16.33
C ASP A 28 -2.49 3.04 15.47
N ALA A 29 -2.94 1.88 15.01
CA ALA A 29 -2.22 1.06 14.04
C ALA A 29 -2.07 1.74 12.67
N MET A 30 -3.03 2.57 12.23
CA MET A 30 -2.90 3.36 10.99
C MET A 30 -1.78 4.38 11.06
N LYS A 31 -1.62 5.07 12.20
CA LYS A 31 -0.51 6.01 12.43
C LYS A 31 0.83 5.30 12.41
N ASP A 32 0.91 4.14 13.04
CA ASP A 32 2.09 3.28 13.01
C ASP A 32 2.41 2.80 11.59
N GLN A 33 1.38 2.42 10.82
CA GLN A 33 1.52 2.06 9.41
C GLN A 33 2.06 3.25 8.57
N ALA A 34 1.63 4.47 8.87
CA ALA A 34 2.15 5.67 8.20
C ALA A 34 3.63 5.92 8.54
N ALA A 35 4.01 5.74 9.81
CA ALA A 35 5.41 5.81 10.23
C ALA A 35 6.26 4.70 9.59
N LEU A 36 5.73 3.48 9.48
CA LEU A 36 6.36 2.37 8.77
C LEU A 36 6.56 2.71 7.28
N SER A 37 5.55 3.27 6.62
CA SER A 37 5.62 3.74 5.23
C SER A 37 6.81 4.68 5.02
N MET A 38 6.95 5.70 5.87
CA MET A 38 8.07 6.65 5.76
C MET A 38 9.43 6.00 6.06
N ARG A 39 9.48 5.04 7.00
CA ARG A 39 10.71 4.28 7.30
C ARG A 39 11.16 3.44 6.10
N LEU A 40 10.23 2.73 5.46
CA LEU A 40 10.47 1.93 4.26
C LEU A 40 10.88 2.83 3.08
N LEU A 41 10.14 3.93 2.85
CA LEU A 41 10.45 4.91 1.80
C LEU A 41 11.87 5.47 1.96
N ARG A 42 12.31 5.77 3.19
CA ARG A 42 13.70 6.20 3.44
C ARG A 42 14.71 5.09 3.17
N GLY A 43 14.43 3.86 3.59
CA GLY A 43 15.34 2.73 3.36
C GLY A 43 15.53 2.40 1.88
N LEU A 44 14.47 2.53 1.09
CA LEU A 44 14.45 2.26 -0.35
C LEU A 44 14.89 3.47 -1.20
N GLY A 45 14.36 4.65 -0.91
CA GLY A 45 14.52 5.88 -1.70
C GLY A 45 15.84 6.61 -1.47
N LEU A 46 16.48 6.49 -0.29
CA LEU A 46 17.82 7.08 -0.07
C LEU A 46 18.95 6.32 -0.80
N ARG A 47 18.63 5.25 -1.53
CA ARG A 47 19.60 4.38 -2.20
C ARG A 47 19.63 4.51 -3.73
N GLY A 48 18.73 5.25 -4.37
CA GLY A 48 18.60 5.18 -5.83
C GLY A 48 18.12 6.45 -6.54
N GLU A 49 18.58 6.59 -7.79
CA GLU A 49 18.12 7.54 -8.81
C GLU A 49 16.98 6.93 -9.66
N GLN A 50 16.24 5.95 -9.12
CA GLN A 50 15.22 5.19 -9.83
C GLN A 50 13.82 5.43 -9.25
N ASN A 51 12.80 5.20 -10.09
CA ASN A 51 11.42 5.16 -9.64
C ASN A 51 11.27 4.06 -8.58
N LEU A 52 10.39 4.31 -7.62
CA LEU A 52 10.10 3.38 -6.55
C LEU A 52 8.59 3.28 -6.37
N ALA A 53 8.09 2.07 -6.21
CA ALA A 53 6.75 1.83 -5.69
C ALA A 53 6.80 0.62 -4.76
N PHE A 54 6.14 0.73 -3.62
CA PHE A 54 5.93 -0.39 -2.71
C PHE A 54 4.59 -0.21 -2.00
N SER A 55 4.11 -1.27 -1.36
CA SER A 55 2.92 -1.20 -0.53
C SER A 55 3.26 -1.27 0.96
N PRO A 56 3.11 -0.15 1.70
CA PRO A 56 3.18 -0.17 3.16
C PRO A 56 2.14 -1.11 3.79
N ALA A 57 0.91 -1.13 3.27
CA ALA A 57 -0.14 -2.04 3.73
C ALA A 57 0.26 -3.51 3.61
N SER A 58 0.89 -3.91 2.51
CA SER A 58 1.45 -5.25 2.31
C SER A 58 2.55 -5.62 3.32
N PHE A 59 3.50 -4.71 3.53
CA PHE A 59 4.56 -4.90 4.52
C PHE A 59 3.99 -5.00 5.93
N HIS A 60 3.00 -4.17 6.25
CA HIS A 60 2.30 -4.24 7.52
C HIS A 60 1.62 -5.61 7.68
N ALA A 61 0.85 -6.07 6.68
CA ALA A 61 0.15 -7.35 6.72
C ALA A 61 1.08 -8.54 6.96
N ILE A 62 2.18 -8.62 6.19
CA ILE A 62 3.09 -9.76 6.25
C ILE A 62 3.89 -9.79 7.56
N LEU A 63 4.25 -8.62 8.09
CA LEU A 63 4.94 -8.51 9.37
C LEU A 63 4.00 -8.80 10.55
N SER A 64 2.75 -8.36 10.49
CA SER A 64 1.74 -8.70 11.51
C SER A 64 1.42 -10.20 11.52
N LEU A 65 1.34 -10.84 10.34
CA LEU A 65 1.21 -12.28 10.22
C LEU A 65 2.42 -13.02 10.82
N LEU A 66 3.63 -12.55 10.54
CA LEU A 66 4.85 -13.13 11.11
C LEU A 66 4.90 -12.96 12.64
N ALA A 67 4.45 -11.81 13.16
CA ALA A 67 4.35 -11.59 14.61
C ALA A 67 3.36 -12.56 15.27
N ALA A 68 2.25 -12.89 14.60
CA ALA A 68 1.29 -13.88 15.08
C ALA A 68 1.83 -15.32 15.05
N GLY A 69 2.81 -15.60 14.18
CA GLY A 69 3.48 -16.91 14.07
C GLY A 69 4.71 -17.09 14.97
N THR A 70 5.11 -16.04 15.70
CA THR A 70 6.36 -16.03 16.47
C THR A 70 6.13 -15.71 17.95
N THR A 71 7.13 -15.99 18.79
CA THR A 71 7.11 -15.74 20.24
C THR A 71 8.41 -15.10 20.74
N GLY A 72 8.37 -14.59 21.98
CA GLY A 72 9.52 -14.03 22.67
C GLY A 72 10.15 -12.85 21.91
N ALA A 73 11.49 -12.77 21.95
CA ALA A 73 12.23 -11.63 21.42
C ALA A 73 12.00 -11.37 19.91
N ILE A 74 11.71 -12.41 19.12
CA ILE A 74 11.39 -12.23 17.69
C ILE A 74 10.07 -11.49 17.54
N ARG A 75 9.01 -11.96 18.22
CA ARG A 75 7.71 -11.29 18.22
C ARG A 75 7.82 -9.86 18.73
N ASP A 76 8.51 -9.66 19.84
CA ASP A 76 8.65 -8.34 20.46
C ASP A 76 9.36 -7.35 19.52
N GLN A 77 10.39 -7.79 18.79
CA GLN A 77 11.06 -6.95 17.80
C GLN A 77 10.15 -6.63 16.61
N ILE A 78 9.40 -7.60 16.08
CA ILE A 78 8.48 -7.35 14.95
C ILE A 78 7.39 -6.35 15.36
N VAL A 79 6.77 -6.56 16.52
CA VAL A 79 5.71 -5.66 17.03
C VAL A 79 6.27 -4.26 17.29
N SER A 80 7.45 -4.16 17.91
CA SER A 80 8.12 -2.86 18.10
C SER A 80 8.51 -2.20 16.78
N PHE A 81 8.82 -2.99 15.74
CA PHE A 81 9.14 -2.46 14.42
C PHE A 81 7.90 -1.91 13.72
N LEU A 82 6.75 -2.59 13.83
CA LEU A 82 5.46 -2.12 13.34
C LEU A 82 5.04 -0.82 14.03
N GLY A 83 5.13 -0.77 15.36
CA GLY A 83 4.89 0.45 16.14
C GLY A 83 4.21 0.20 17.50
N PRO A 84 4.06 1.27 18.32
CA PRO A 84 3.57 1.22 19.68
C PRO A 84 2.11 0.75 19.87
N ALA A 85 1.26 0.74 18.84
CA ALA A 85 -0.13 0.29 18.95
C ALA A 85 -0.26 -1.17 19.41
N GLY A 86 0.77 -1.97 19.17
CA GLY A 86 0.88 -3.34 19.66
C GLY A 86 0.24 -4.38 18.73
N ALA A 87 0.53 -5.66 19.02
CA ALA A 87 0.22 -6.76 18.10
C ALA A 87 -1.27 -6.89 17.76
N GLU A 88 -2.16 -6.67 18.74
CA GLU A 88 -3.60 -6.84 18.55
C GLU A 88 -4.19 -5.75 17.66
N ALA A 89 -3.76 -4.50 17.88
CA ALA A 89 -4.15 -3.36 17.05
C ALA A 89 -3.66 -3.51 15.60
N HIS A 90 -2.40 -3.91 15.41
CA HIS A 90 -1.85 -4.17 14.08
C HIS A 90 -2.58 -5.30 13.35
N ALA A 91 -2.92 -6.37 14.06
CA ALA A 91 -3.68 -7.47 13.47
C ALA A 91 -5.15 -7.11 13.22
N ALA A 92 -5.77 -6.26 14.06
CA ALA A 92 -7.10 -5.69 13.82
C ALA A 92 -7.11 -4.79 12.57
N LEU A 93 -6.09 -3.95 12.38
CA LEU A 93 -5.96 -3.16 11.16
C LEU A 93 -5.91 -4.04 9.91
N VAL A 94 -5.12 -5.13 9.92
CA VAL A 94 -5.07 -6.04 8.77
C VAL A 94 -6.43 -6.69 8.51
N SER A 95 -7.15 -7.10 9.55
CA SER A 95 -8.51 -7.61 9.40
C SER A 95 -9.48 -6.56 8.89
N HIS A 96 -9.27 -5.28 9.22
CA HIS A 96 -10.13 -4.17 8.82
C HIS A 96 -10.05 -3.87 7.31
N PHE A 97 -8.85 -3.86 6.73
CA PHE A 97 -8.69 -3.62 5.28
C PHE A 97 -8.60 -4.89 4.43
N GLY A 98 -8.24 -6.03 5.02
CA GLY A 98 -8.05 -7.32 4.34
C GLY A 98 -9.34 -8.05 3.96
N GLN A 99 -10.51 -7.56 4.39
CA GLN A 99 -11.82 -8.15 4.10
C GLN A 99 -12.35 -7.89 2.69
N THR A 100 -11.58 -7.27 1.80
CA THR A 100 -11.98 -7.09 0.39
C THR A 100 -11.70 -8.41 -0.34
N PRO A 101 -12.72 -9.17 -0.80
CA PRO A 101 -12.49 -10.50 -1.36
C PRO A 101 -11.65 -10.44 -2.64
N SER A 102 -10.63 -11.30 -2.77
CA SER A 102 -9.84 -11.47 -4.01
C SER A 102 -10.69 -11.94 -5.21
N HIS A 103 -11.90 -12.43 -4.94
CA HIS A 103 -12.85 -12.97 -5.91
C HIS A 103 -13.96 -11.99 -6.36
N GLN A 104 -13.90 -10.70 -6.05
CA GLN A 104 -14.80 -9.76 -6.72
C GLN A 104 -14.47 -9.77 -8.23
N GLU A 105 -15.42 -10.25 -9.02
CA GLU A 105 -15.46 -10.06 -10.47
C GLU A 105 -15.34 -8.57 -10.78
N GLU A 106 -14.80 -8.22 -11.95
CA GLU A 106 -14.69 -6.82 -12.36
C GLU A 106 -16.07 -6.19 -12.29
N ASP A 107 -16.26 -5.28 -11.34
CA ASP A 107 -17.52 -4.57 -11.23
C ASP A 107 -17.68 -3.68 -12.47
N GLU A 108 -18.81 -3.79 -13.18
CA GLU A 108 -19.11 -3.01 -14.38
C GLU A 108 -19.18 -1.50 -14.09
N GLU A 109 -19.18 -1.13 -12.81
CA GLU A 109 -19.45 0.20 -12.28
C GLU A 109 -18.17 1.06 -12.06
N GLY A 110 -16.97 0.53 -12.36
CA GLY A 110 -15.73 1.32 -12.38
C GLY A 110 -15.18 1.68 -10.98
N HIS A 111 -15.34 0.79 -9.99
CA HIS A 111 -14.86 1.02 -8.61
C HIS A 111 -13.36 0.74 -8.42
N PRO A 112 -12.70 1.34 -7.41
CA PRO A 112 -11.34 1.02 -7.04
C PRO A 112 -11.26 -0.40 -6.49
N MET A 113 -10.46 -1.22 -7.14
CA MET A 113 -10.20 -2.60 -6.78
C MET A 113 -8.80 -2.72 -6.20
N VAL A 114 -8.73 -3.15 -4.94
CA VAL A 114 -7.50 -3.59 -4.28
C VAL A 114 -7.48 -5.11 -4.28
N ARG A 115 -6.51 -5.73 -4.93
CA ARG A 115 -6.24 -7.17 -4.80
C ARG A 115 -4.92 -7.38 -4.10
N CYS A 116 -5.00 -7.97 -2.91
CA CYS A 116 -3.84 -8.32 -2.09
C CYS A 116 -3.78 -9.84 -1.95
N ALA A 117 -2.62 -10.41 -2.25
CA ALA A 117 -2.31 -11.80 -1.97
C ALA A 117 -1.17 -11.84 -0.95
N THR A 118 -1.40 -12.45 0.20
CA THR A 118 -0.37 -12.61 1.25
C THR A 118 -0.23 -14.10 1.56
N GLY A 119 1.00 -14.58 1.71
CA GLY A 119 1.21 -15.94 2.16
C GLY A 119 2.53 -16.17 2.87
N VAL A 120 2.55 -17.28 3.60
CA VAL A 120 3.73 -17.86 4.24
C VAL A 120 3.88 -19.31 3.83
N TRP A 121 5.07 -19.64 3.34
CA TRP A 121 5.44 -20.99 2.94
C TRP A 121 6.56 -21.48 3.84
N VAL A 122 6.36 -22.65 4.44
CA VAL A 122 7.34 -23.28 5.32
C VAL A 122 7.83 -24.58 4.71
N ASP A 123 9.08 -24.97 4.97
CA ASP A 123 9.60 -26.25 4.49
C ASP A 123 8.76 -27.42 5.04
N SER A 124 8.45 -28.38 4.18
CA SER A 124 7.60 -29.53 4.52
C SER A 124 8.21 -30.49 5.54
N SER A 125 9.51 -30.40 5.83
CA SER A 125 10.11 -31.11 6.98
C SER A 125 9.60 -30.59 8.32
N LEU A 126 9.05 -29.37 8.34
CA LEU A 126 8.48 -28.74 9.52
C LEU A 126 6.95 -28.90 9.52
N HIS A 127 6.38 -29.15 10.70
CA HIS A 127 4.94 -29.33 10.83
C HIS A 127 4.24 -27.99 11.03
N LEU A 128 3.66 -27.43 9.97
CA LEU A 128 2.80 -26.24 10.06
C LEU A 128 1.57 -26.52 10.93
N LYS A 129 1.29 -25.66 11.91
CA LYS A 129 0.11 -25.82 12.78
C LYS A 129 -1.18 -25.52 12.00
N PRO A 130 -2.18 -26.43 11.99
CA PRO A 130 -3.48 -26.14 11.39
C PRO A 130 -4.20 -24.94 12.02
N THR A 131 -3.97 -24.71 13.32
CA THR A 131 -4.50 -23.55 14.04
C THR A 131 -3.91 -22.24 13.52
N PHE A 132 -2.62 -22.23 13.19
CA PHE A 132 -1.97 -21.06 12.58
C PHE A 132 -2.48 -20.82 11.16
N ALA A 133 -2.60 -21.87 10.34
CA ALA A 133 -3.13 -21.74 8.99
C ALA A 133 -4.58 -21.22 8.98
N THR A 134 -5.43 -21.73 9.87
CA THR A 134 -6.80 -21.22 10.04
C THR A 134 -6.82 -19.75 10.44
N MET A 135 -5.93 -19.34 11.35
CA MET A 135 -5.81 -17.96 11.81
C MET A 135 -5.29 -17.02 10.72
N ALA A 136 -4.30 -17.46 9.94
CA ALA A 136 -3.78 -16.71 8.79
C ALA A 136 -4.90 -16.43 7.78
N ALA A 137 -5.71 -17.44 7.45
CA ALA A 137 -6.83 -17.30 6.53
C ALA A 137 -7.93 -16.38 7.08
N SER A 138 -8.34 -16.55 8.33
CA SER A 138 -9.49 -15.82 8.88
C SER A 138 -9.19 -14.39 9.29
N ARG A 139 -7.99 -14.13 9.83
CA ARG A 139 -7.62 -12.83 10.41
C ARG A 139 -6.80 -11.97 9.46
N PHE A 140 -5.95 -12.59 8.66
CA PHE A 140 -5.01 -11.90 7.78
C PHE A 140 -5.36 -12.03 6.29
N ASN A 141 -6.42 -12.78 5.95
CA ASN A 141 -6.74 -13.15 4.57
C ASN A 141 -5.50 -13.67 3.82
N ALA A 142 -4.72 -14.52 4.51
CA ALA A 142 -3.42 -14.97 4.08
C ALA A 142 -3.36 -16.50 4.01
N GLU A 143 -2.59 -17.00 3.06
CA GLU A 143 -2.34 -18.42 2.89
C GLU A 143 -1.16 -18.87 3.76
N ALA A 144 -1.25 -20.06 4.35
CA ALA A 144 -0.13 -20.68 5.05
C ALA A 144 0.00 -22.13 4.60
N ARG A 145 1.11 -22.45 3.91
CA ARG A 145 1.33 -23.77 3.31
C ARG A 145 2.70 -24.34 3.65
N ALA A 146 2.77 -25.66 3.69
CA ALA A 146 4.01 -26.41 3.72
C ALA A 146 4.40 -26.82 2.29
N VAL A 147 5.66 -26.60 1.91
CA VAL A 147 6.21 -26.91 0.57
C VAL A 147 7.61 -27.51 0.69
N CYS A 148 8.02 -28.34 -0.26
CA CYS A 148 9.26 -29.10 -0.13
C CYS A 148 10.47 -28.33 -0.69
N PHE A 149 11.02 -27.38 0.08
CA PHE A 149 12.21 -26.63 -0.34
C PHE A 149 13.48 -27.49 -0.34
N GLY A 150 13.65 -28.34 0.68
CA GLY A 150 14.87 -29.13 0.87
C GLY A 150 15.16 -30.10 -0.28
N SER A 151 14.14 -30.82 -0.77
CA SER A 151 14.35 -31.84 -1.81
C SER A 151 14.00 -31.36 -3.22
N ASN A 152 13.01 -30.47 -3.38
CA ASN A 152 12.50 -30.04 -4.68
C ASN A 152 12.29 -28.50 -4.74
N PRO A 153 13.37 -27.68 -4.60
CA PRO A 153 13.26 -26.23 -4.50
C PRO A 153 12.58 -25.56 -5.71
N GLU A 154 12.84 -26.02 -6.93
CA GLU A 154 12.20 -25.47 -8.14
C GLU A 154 10.71 -25.83 -8.22
N GLN A 155 10.30 -27.01 -7.76
CA GLN A 155 8.89 -27.37 -7.68
C GLN A 155 8.18 -26.49 -6.64
N ALA A 156 8.76 -26.32 -5.46
CA ALA A 156 8.22 -25.43 -4.43
C ALA A 156 8.09 -23.98 -4.94
N ARG A 157 9.08 -23.49 -5.72
CA ARG A 157 9.00 -22.20 -6.39
C ARG A 157 7.82 -22.11 -7.38
N SER A 158 7.62 -23.15 -8.20
CA SER A 158 6.48 -23.22 -9.13
C SER A 158 5.14 -23.18 -8.39
N GLU A 159 5.00 -23.96 -7.31
CA GLU A 159 3.78 -24.01 -6.49
C GLU A 159 3.45 -22.65 -5.87
N ILE A 160 4.46 -21.90 -5.40
CA ILE A 160 4.27 -20.54 -4.89
C ILE A 160 3.81 -19.60 -6.01
N ASN A 161 4.49 -19.62 -7.17
CA ASN A 161 4.15 -18.75 -8.30
C ASN A 161 2.76 -19.05 -8.87
N GLU A 162 2.37 -20.33 -8.99
CA GLU A 162 1.04 -20.75 -9.45
C GLU A 162 -0.07 -20.24 -8.52
N TRP A 163 0.17 -20.26 -7.20
CA TRP A 163 -0.79 -19.69 -6.24
C TRP A 163 -0.96 -18.18 -6.45
N PHE A 164 0.14 -17.44 -6.57
CA PHE A 164 0.06 -15.99 -6.84
C PHE A 164 -0.55 -15.69 -8.21
N GLU A 165 -0.27 -16.47 -9.25
CA GLU A 165 -0.90 -16.30 -10.55
C GLU A 165 -2.43 -16.46 -10.44
N GLY A 166 -2.90 -17.46 -9.67
CA GLY A 166 -4.32 -17.67 -9.39
C GLY A 166 -4.97 -16.51 -8.63
N GLU A 167 -4.39 -16.09 -7.49
CA GLU A 167 -4.95 -15.03 -6.65
C GLU A 167 -4.97 -13.65 -7.32
N THR A 168 -4.10 -13.45 -8.30
CA THR A 168 -3.89 -12.14 -8.94
C THR A 168 -4.57 -12.02 -10.29
N GLY A 169 -5.33 -13.05 -10.69
CA GLY A 169 -5.99 -13.11 -11.98
C GLY A 169 -5.01 -13.15 -13.16
N GLY A 170 -3.87 -13.82 -12.99
CA GLY A 170 -2.86 -14.01 -14.03
C GLY A 170 -1.84 -12.87 -14.18
N ARG A 171 -1.86 -11.86 -13.30
CA ARG A 171 -1.01 -10.67 -13.42
C ARG A 171 0.46 -10.95 -13.12
N TRP A 172 0.75 -11.78 -12.13
CA TRP A 172 2.12 -12.09 -11.74
C TRP A 172 2.40 -13.58 -11.87
N LYS A 173 3.01 -13.94 -12.99
CA LYS A 173 3.40 -15.33 -13.30
C LYS A 173 4.67 -15.76 -12.57
N GLU A 174 5.53 -14.80 -12.24
CA GLU A 174 6.81 -15.07 -11.61
C GLU A 174 7.09 -14.05 -10.50
N LEU A 175 6.46 -14.27 -9.35
CA LEU A 175 6.73 -13.49 -8.14
C LEU A 175 8.10 -13.86 -7.55
N VAL A 176 8.34 -15.16 -7.41
CA VAL A 176 9.57 -15.73 -6.87
C VAL A 176 10.49 -16.14 -8.04
N PRO A 177 11.62 -15.44 -8.24
CA PRO A 177 12.49 -15.66 -9.39
C PRO A 177 13.20 -17.01 -9.33
N GLU A 178 13.54 -17.53 -10.51
CA GLU A 178 14.43 -18.69 -10.62
C GLU A 178 15.71 -18.53 -9.78
N GLY A 179 16.08 -19.58 -9.06
CA GLY A 179 17.28 -19.60 -8.20
C GLY A 179 17.18 -18.86 -6.86
N SER A 180 16.04 -18.22 -6.52
CA SER A 180 15.89 -17.56 -5.21
C SER A 180 15.50 -18.49 -4.07
N ILE A 181 15.01 -19.70 -4.40
CA ILE A 181 14.72 -20.76 -3.44
C ILE A 181 15.77 -21.86 -3.60
N ASN A 182 16.28 -22.37 -2.48
CA ASN A 182 17.26 -23.45 -2.47
C ASN A 182 16.99 -24.41 -1.31
N ALA A 183 17.79 -25.49 -1.22
CA ALA A 183 17.60 -26.53 -0.21
C ALA A 183 17.78 -26.06 1.25
N ALA A 184 18.35 -24.88 1.48
CA ALA A 184 18.47 -24.27 2.80
C ALA A 184 17.33 -23.29 3.13
N THR A 185 16.38 -23.07 2.21
CA THR A 185 15.19 -22.24 2.43
C THR A 185 14.26 -22.92 3.44
N VAL A 186 13.83 -22.18 4.47
CA VAL A 186 12.99 -22.69 5.56
C VAL A 186 11.64 -21.99 5.60
N VAL A 187 11.62 -20.66 5.55
CA VAL A 187 10.39 -19.87 5.57
C VAL A 187 10.47 -18.78 4.51
N VAL A 188 9.51 -18.78 3.60
CA VAL A 188 9.32 -17.73 2.59
C VAL A 188 8.05 -16.97 2.94
N LEU A 189 8.20 -15.66 3.13
CA LEU A 189 7.09 -14.73 3.21
C LEU A 189 6.95 -14.09 1.85
N ALA A 190 5.76 -14.12 1.27
CA ALA A 190 5.52 -13.38 0.05
C ALA A 190 4.19 -12.63 0.10
N ASN A 191 4.20 -11.42 -0.44
CA ASN A 191 3.01 -10.63 -0.62
C ASN A 191 3.07 -9.95 -1.99
N ALA A 192 1.89 -9.79 -2.57
CA ALA A 192 1.79 -9.02 -3.78
C ALA A 192 0.46 -8.23 -3.83
N LEU A 193 0.56 -6.95 -4.21
CA LEU A 193 -0.56 -6.00 -4.21
C LEU A 193 -0.77 -5.34 -5.57
N TYR A 194 -2.02 -5.36 -6.01
CA TYR A 194 -2.49 -4.70 -7.22
C TYR A 194 -3.60 -3.72 -6.85
N PHE A 195 -3.49 -2.49 -7.35
CA PHE A 195 -4.55 -1.50 -7.27
C PHE A 195 -4.96 -1.06 -8.65
N ARG A 196 -6.27 -0.95 -8.82
CA ARG A 196 -6.92 -0.32 -9.97
C ARG A 196 -7.94 0.64 -9.42
N GLY A 197 -8.07 1.81 -9.99
CA GLY A 197 -9.11 2.77 -9.66
C GLY A 197 -9.29 3.73 -10.81
N TYR A 198 -10.45 4.34 -10.93
CA TYR A 198 -10.73 5.34 -11.96
C TYR A 198 -10.76 6.70 -11.31
N TRP A 199 -10.22 7.73 -11.97
CA TRP A 199 -10.32 9.08 -11.43
C TRP A 199 -11.79 9.49 -11.32
N TYR A 200 -12.14 10.16 -10.23
CA TYR A 200 -13.45 10.81 -10.13
C TYR A 200 -13.63 11.84 -11.25
N ASP A 201 -12.58 12.63 -11.49
CA ASP A 201 -12.47 13.58 -12.60
C ASP A 201 -11.34 13.10 -13.54
N PRO A 202 -11.65 12.40 -14.66
CA PRO A 202 -10.64 11.91 -15.59
C PRO A 202 -10.04 13.03 -16.45
N PHE A 203 -8.81 12.82 -16.90
CA PHE A 203 -8.16 13.69 -17.87
C PHE A 203 -8.66 13.40 -19.29
N ASP A 204 -8.73 14.43 -20.13
CA ASP A 204 -9.00 14.26 -21.56
C ASP A 204 -7.71 13.83 -22.28
N PRO A 205 -7.65 12.63 -22.89
CA PRO A 205 -6.48 12.17 -23.63
C PRO A 205 -6.07 13.08 -24.79
N GLU A 206 -6.99 13.87 -25.35
CA GLU A 206 -6.67 14.82 -26.42
C GLU A 206 -5.88 16.04 -25.91
N LEU A 207 -5.94 16.33 -24.61
CA LEU A 207 -5.17 17.39 -23.97
C LEU A 207 -3.78 16.92 -23.51
N THR A 208 -3.52 15.60 -23.47
CA THR A 208 -2.22 15.05 -23.14
C THR A 208 -1.18 15.55 -24.14
N GLN A 209 -0.12 16.17 -23.64
CA GLN A 209 0.93 16.76 -24.47
C GLN A 209 2.31 16.47 -23.93
N ASP A 210 3.29 16.32 -24.83
CA ASP A 210 4.68 16.15 -24.43
C ASP A 210 5.22 17.42 -23.76
N GLY A 211 5.85 17.23 -22.61
CA GLY A 211 6.51 18.29 -21.86
C GLY A 211 7.86 17.84 -21.31
N ASP A 212 8.61 18.79 -20.78
CA ASP A 212 9.90 18.52 -20.13
C ASP A 212 9.67 18.08 -18.67
N PHE A 213 10.26 16.95 -18.30
CA PHE A 213 10.39 16.49 -16.92
C PHE A 213 11.87 16.55 -16.50
N TYR A 214 12.18 17.33 -15.47
CA TYR A 214 13.53 17.60 -15.00
C TYR A 214 14.01 16.53 -14.02
N VAL A 215 14.55 15.43 -14.54
CA VAL A 215 15.15 14.35 -13.73
C VAL A 215 16.34 14.83 -12.88
N SER A 216 16.97 15.95 -13.26
CA SER A 216 17.91 16.69 -12.42
C SER A 216 17.93 18.18 -12.82
N PRO A 217 18.51 19.10 -12.00
CA PRO A 217 18.54 20.53 -12.29
C PRO A 217 19.10 20.94 -13.66
N GLY A 218 19.87 20.07 -14.32
CA GLY A 218 20.44 20.31 -15.66
C GLY A 218 20.03 19.30 -16.74
N HIS A 219 19.17 18.33 -16.41
CA HIS A 219 18.77 17.29 -17.37
C HIS A 219 17.25 17.13 -17.36
N ALA A 220 16.64 17.30 -18.52
CA ALA A 220 15.23 17.07 -18.75
C ALA A 220 15.04 15.94 -19.76
N VAL A 221 13.99 15.15 -19.54
CA VAL A 221 13.48 14.15 -20.48
C VAL A 221 12.10 14.60 -20.97
N ARG A 222 11.74 14.24 -22.20
CA ARG A 222 10.45 14.60 -22.77
C ARG A 222 9.46 13.46 -22.57
N THR A 223 8.35 13.73 -21.90
CA THR A 223 7.35 12.72 -21.50
C THR A 223 5.93 13.26 -21.71
N PRO A 224 4.93 12.40 -21.97
CA PRO A 224 3.54 12.82 -22.01
C PRO A 224 3.06 13.28 -20.62
N PHE A 225 2.54 14.51 -20.56
CA PHE A 225 1.84 15.06 -19.40
C PHE A 225 0.33 15.04 -19.67
N MET A 226 -0.42 14.48 -18.73
CA MET A 226 -1.85 14.68 -18.60
C MET A 226 -2.08 16.14 -18.19
N VAL A 227 -2.90 16.86 -18.95
CA VAL A 227 -3.18 18.28 -18.72
C VAL A 227 -4.61 18.45 -18.22
N GLY A 228 -4.79 19.20 -17.14
CA GLY A 228 -6.11 19.51 -16.61
C GLY A 228 -6.98 20.26 -17.61
N GLY A 229 -8.19 19.74 -17.86
CA GLY A 229 -9.24 20.41 -18.61
C GLY A 229 -10.27 21.10 -17.71
N TYR A 230 -11.50 21.26 -18.22
CA TYR A 230 -12.60 21.94 -17.53
C TYR A 230 -12.99 21.30 -16.18
N LEU A 231 -12.81 19.99 -16.01
CA LEU A 231 -13.06 19.29 -14.73
C LEU A 231 -12.06 19.66 -13.63
N HIS A 232 -10.92 20.25 -14.00
CA HIS A 232 -9.80 20.48 -13.10
C HIS A 232 -9.62 21.97 -12.73
N GLU A 233 -10.63 22.79 -12.99
CA GLU A 233 -10.59 24.24 -12.67
C GLU A 233 -10.50 24.49 -11.16
N ASN A 234 -10.96 23.54 -10.33
CA ASN A 234 -10.91 23.63 -8.86
C ASN A 234 -10.41 22.31 -8.26
N MET A 235 -9.16 22.26 -7.82
CA MET A 235 -8.53 21.05 -7.30
C MET A 235 -8.33 21.12 -5.79
N CYS A 236 -8.24 19.96 -5.14
CA CYS A 236 -7.84 19.86 -3.75
C CYS A 236 -6.31 19.98 -3.66
N ILE A 237 -5.80 21.19 -3.42
CA ILE A 237 -4.36 21.46 -3.32
C ILE A 237 -4.02 22.15 -2.00
N ALA A 238 -3.07 21.59 -1.25
CA ALA A 238 -2.46 22.21 -0.08
C ALA A 238 -1.11 22.82 -0.47
N CYS A 239 -0.85 24.03 0.01
CA CYS A 239 0.46 24.68 -0.10
C CYS A 239 1.15 24.67 1.27
N HIS A 240 2.30 24.00 1.36
CA HIS A 240 3.15 23.98 2.54
C HIS A 240 4.45 24.76 2.27
N PRO A 241 5.21 25.14 3.31
CA PRO A 241 6.55 25.67 3.10
C PRO A 241 7.45 24.64 2.41
N GLY A 242 7.78 24.87 1.14
CA GLY A 242 8.74 24.07 0.36
C GLY A 242 8.14 22.94 -0.48
N PHE A 243 6.81 22.74 -0.45
CA PHE A 243 6.13 21.76 -1.29
C PHE A 243 4.62 22.02 -1.39
N LYS A 244 4.00 21.45 -2.42
CA LYS A 244 2.54 21.38 -2.60
C LYS A 244 2.07 19.93 -2.54
N VAL A 245 0.80 19.75 -2.21
CA VAL A 245 0.16 18.43 -2.22
C VAL A 245 -1.12 18.51 -3.03
N LEU A 246 -1.32 17.59 -3.96
CA LEU A 246 -2.54 17.43 -4.74
C LEU A 246 -3.23 16.13 -4.34
N TRP A 247 -4.53 16.21 -4.05
CA TRP A 247 -5.39 15.04 -3.83
C TRP A 247 -6.26 14.81 -5.06
N MET A 248 -6.20 13.59 -5.60
CA MET A 248 -7.01 13.13 -6.72
C MET A 248 -7.85 11.93 -6.27
N PRO A 249 -9.15 12.14 -5.99
CA PRO A 249 -10.02 11.06 -5.58
C PRO A 249 -10.26 10.08 -6.74
N TYR A 250 -10.35 8.80 -6.40
CA TYR A 250 -10.88 7.80 -7.30
C TYR A 250 -12.42 7.73 -7.18
N CYS A 251 -13.10 7.19 -8.19
CA CYS A 251 -14.52 6.84 -8.13
C CYS A 251 -14.81 5.96 -6.90
N GLY A 252 -16.05 5.97 -6.37
CA GLY A 252 -16.44 5.09 -5.27
C GLY A 252 -17.89 5.27 -4.82
N HIS A 253 -18.42 4.29 -4.09
CA HIS A 253 -19.75 4.39 -3.45
C HIS A 253 -19.77 5.40 -2.29
N TYR A 254 -20.98 5.90 -2.00
CA TYR A 254 -21.31 6.72 -0.83
C TYR A 254 -20.79 6.15 0.50
N GLN A 255 -20.34 7.09 1.34
CA GLN A 255 -20.05 7.06 2.79
C GLN A 255 -18.81 6.32 3.32
N ASP A 256 -18.40 5.13 2.86
CA ASP A 256 -17.45 4.32 3.66
C ASP A 256 -16.09 3.97 3.02
N CYS A 257 -15.85 4.26 1.73
CA CYS A 257 -14.55 3.95 1.10
C CYS A 257 -14.15 5.01 0.08
N ARG A 258 -13.41 6.03 0.52
CA ARG A 258 -12.76 6.99 -0.38
C ARG A 258 -11.30 6.58 -0.55
N SER A 259 -10.87 6.32 -1.77
CA SER A 259 -9.45 6.17 -2.08
C SER A 259 -8.99 7.37 -2.89
N SER A 260 -7.80 7.88 -2.60
CA SER A 260 -7.22 9.01 -3.32
C SER A 260 -5.76 8.78 -3.62
N MET A 261 -5.32 9.26 -4.78
CA MET A 261 -3.91 9.48 -5.03
C MET A 261 -3.52 10.86 -4.50
N CYS A 262 -2.45 10.91 -3.71
CA CYS A 262 -1.86 12.12 -3.20
C CYS A 262 -0.49 12.31 -3.84
N ILE A 263 -0.24 13.45 -4.49
CA ILE A 263 1.07 13.79 -5.07
C ILE A 263 1.70 14.91 -4.24
N TYR A 264 2.88 14.64 -3.68
CA TYR A 264 3.67 15.59 -2.92
C TYR A 264 4.81 16.09 -3.79
N LEU A 265 4.69 17.34 -4.23
CA LEU A 265 5.58 17.99 -5.18
C LEU A 265 6.41 19.07 -4.47
N PRO A 266 7.73 18.90 -4.35
CA PRO A 266 8.62 19.96 -3.85
C PRO A 266 8.46 21.26 -4.66
N ASP A 267 8.73 22.42 -4.04
CA ASP A 267 8.78 23.68 -4.79
C ASP A 267 10.05 23.75 -5.65
N ASP A 268 11.16 23.19 -5.15
CA ASP A 268 12.44 23.11 -5.84
C ASP A 268 12.61 21.77 -6.57
N ARG A 269 13.11 21.80 -7.81
CA ARG A 269 13.35 20.59 -8.63
C ARG A 269 14.24 19.53 -7.97
N GLY A 270 15.11 19.96 -7.06
CA GLY A 270 16.01 19.08 -6.29
C GLY A 270 15.53 18.79 -4.86
N GLY A 271 14.31 19.21 -4.49
CA GLY A 271 13.83 19.22 -3.10
C GLY A 271 13.23 17.91 -2.59
N LEU A 272 13.27 16.82 -3.39
CA LEU A 272 12.75 15.52 -2.96
C LEU A 272 13.38 15.00 -1.65
N PRO A 273 14.71 15.12 -1.42
CA PRO A 273 15.32 14.70 -0.15
C PRO A 273 14.82 15.50 1.07
N GLU A 274 14.62 16.81 0.91
CA GLU A 274 14.04 17.69 1.93
C GLU A 274 12.60 17.29 2.25
N LEU A 275 11.80 17.02 1.21
CA LEU A 275 10.42 16.55 1.34
C LEU A 275 10.34 15.23 2.12
N VAL A 276 11.15 14.23 1.75
CA VAL A 276 11.21 12.95 2.47
C VAL A 276 11.56 13.16 3.95
N ARG A 277 12.50 14.07 4.25
CA ARG A 277 12.89 14.39 5.64
C ARG A 277 11.75 15.07 6.40
N ALA A 278 11.03 15.99 5.78
CA ALA A 278 9.90 16.69 6.37
C ALA A 278 8.77 15.71 6.72
N LEU A 279 8.33 14.89 5.75
CA LEU A 279 7.27 13.89 5.96
C LEU A 279 7.67 12.80 6.95
N SER A 280 8.96 12.46 7.04
CA SER A 280 9.45 11.50 8.04
C SER A 280 9.47 12.06 9.45
N SER A 281 9.53 13.38 9.60
CA SER A 281 9.52 14.05 10.90
C SER A 281 8.11 14.19 11.45
N ASP A 282 7.12 14.32 10.56
CA ASP A 282 5.70 14.37 10.90
C ASP A 282 4.85 13.64 9.84
N PRO A 283 4.63 12.32 10.01
CA PRO A 283 3.79 11.54 9.11
C PRO A 283 2.31 11.94 9.12
N SER A 284 1.85 12.71 10.11
CA SER A 284 0.42 13.10 10.19
C SER A 284 0.00 14.01 9.05
N VAL A 285 0.95 14.72 8.43
CA VAL A 285 0.75 15.54 7.23
C VAL A 285 0.20 14.72 6.07
N LEU A 286 0.43 13.40 6.05
CA LEU A 286 -0.06 12.51 4.99
C LEU A 286 -1.59 12.47 4.87
N PHE A 287 -2.30 12.79 5.96
CA PHE A 287 -3.76 12.71 6.07
C PHE A 287 -4.43 14.09 6.17
N ALA A 288 -3.66 15.18 6.03
CA ALA A 288 -4.17 16.54 6.15
C ALA A 288 -4.86 17.02 4.86
N VAL A 289 -5.99 16.40 4.50
CA VAL A 289 -6.76 16.76 3.32
C VAL A 289 -7.34 18.17 3.46
N PRO A 290 -7.14 19.07 2.48
CA PRO A 290 -7.77 20.38 2.45
C PRO A 290 -9.30 20.32 2.48
N GLU A 291 -9.93 21.13 3.33
CA GLU A 291 -11.39 21.25 3.41
C GLU A 291 -12.01 21.98 2.20
N LYS A 292 -11.20 22.66 1.38
CA LYS A 292 -11.65 23.48 0.25
C LYS A 292 -10.87 23.21 -1.01
N LEU A 293 -11.58 23.14 -2.13
CA LEU A 293 -10.99 23.19 -3.46
C LEU A 293 -10.46 24.60 -3.72
N VAL A 294 -9.37 24.70 -4.48
CA VAL A 294 -8.77 25.97 -4.88
C VAL A 294 -8.78 26.12 -6.41
N PRO A 295 -9.02 27.34 -6.93
CA PRO A 295 -8.90 27.59 -8.37
C PRO A 295 -7.51 27.20 -8.87
N THR A 296 -7.47 26.37 -9.90
CA THR A 296 -6.24 25.81 -10.46
C THR A 296 -6.07 26.29 -11.89
N ALA A 297 -5.02 27.07 -12.16
CA ALA A 297 -4.78 27.59 -13.51
C ALA A 297 -4.06 26.59 -14.40
N GLU A 298 -3.04 25.92 -13.86
CA GLU A 298 -2.27 24.92 -14.59
C GLU A 298 -2.16 23.63 -13.77
N LEU A 299 -2.68 22.53 -14.31
CA LEU A 299 -2.51 21.18 -13.77
C LEU A 299 -1.79 20.32 -14.82
N ARG A 300 -0.60 19.81 -14.48
CA ARG A 300 0.16 18.89 -15.32
C ARG A 300 0.75 17.76 -14.50
N ILE A 301 0.45 16.52 -14.89
CA ILE A 301 0.95 15.31 -14.23
C ILE A 301 1.51 14.37 -15.31
N PRO A 302 2.76 13.89 -15.20
CA PRO A 302 3.29 12.96 -16.18
C PRO A 302 2.56 11.62 -16.07
N LYS A 303 2.39 10.93 -17.20
CA LYS A 303 2.03 9.51 -17.19
C LYS A 303 3.24 8.72 -16.70
N PHE A 304 3.00 7.69 -15.89
CA PHE A 304 4.08 6.81 -15.44
C PHE A 304 3.53 5.43 -15.11
N ASP A 305 4.39 4.43 -15.23
CA ASP A 305 4.14 3.07 -14.78
C ASP A 305 5.31 2.65 -13.90
N VAL A 306 5.02 2.20 -12.68
CA VAL A 306 6.03 1.68 -11.77
C VAL A 306 5.62 0.29 -11.34
N SER A 307 6.38 -0.69 -11.82
CA SER A 307 6.31 -2.08 -11.37
C SER A 307 7.58 -2.44 -10.64
N GLN A 308 7.45 -2.89 -9.39
CA GLN A 308 8.60 -3.19 -8.56
C GLN A 308 8.48 -4.57 -7.92
N ARG A 309 9.53 -5.37 -8.10
CA ARG A 309 9.82 -6.58 -7.35
C ARG A 309 10.92 -6.31 -6.35
N LEU A 310 10.74 -6.77 -5.11
CA LEU A 310 11.68 -6.56 -4.03
C LEU A 310 11.83 -7.82 -3.18
N GLU A 311 13.07 -8.28 -3.01
CA GLU A 311 13.44 -9.13 -1.88
C GLU A 311 13.79 -8.19 -0.71
N ALA A 312 12.94 -8.15 0.30
CA ALA A 312 12.97 -7.14 1.34
C ALA A 312 13.73 -7.56 2.60
N SER A 313 14.21 -8.81 2.70
CA SER A 313 14.90 -9.28 3.92
C SER A 313 16.14 -8.46 4.24
N HIS A 314 16.91 -8.06 3.23
CA HIS A 314 18.06 -7.16 3.43
C HIS A 314 17.64 -5.76 3.88
N LEU A 315 16.62 -5.18 3.23
CA LEU A 315 16.08 -3.87 3.60
C LEU A 315 15.58 -3.85 5.05
N LEU A 316 14.79 -4.84 5.45
CA LEU A 316 14.20 -4.92 6.79
C LEU A 316 15.28 -5.04 7.87
N ARG A 317 16.34 -5.83 7.61
CA ARG A 317 17.52 -5.91 8.47
C ARG A 317 18.24 -4.58 8.60
N ASP A 318 18.48 -3.90 7.49
CA ASP A 318 19.13 -2.58 7.48
C ASP A 318 18.32 -1.52 8.23
N LEU A 319 16.98 -1.68 8.28
CA LEU A 319 16.06 -0.83 9.04
C LEU A 319 15.90 -1.26 10.51
N GLY A 320 16.61 -2.31 10.95
CA GLY A 320 16.68 -2.75 12.35
C GLY A 320 15.80 -3.94 12.73
N LEU A 321 15.07 -4.55 11.78
CA LEU A 321 14.36 -5.81 11.99
C LEU A 321 15.25 -6.98 11.57
N ASP A 322 15.97 -7.57 12.53
CA ASP A 322 17.05 -8.52 12.23
C ASP A 322 16.86 -9.90 12.86
N LEU A 323 16.26 -9.99 14.05
CA LEU A 323 16.07 -11.27 14.75
C LEU A 323 15.30 -12.32 13.93
N PRO A 324 14.24 -11.99 13.16
CA PRO A 324 13.55 -12.99 12.33
C PRO A 324 14.44 -13.62 11.25
N PHE A 325 15.48 -12.91 10.79
CA PHE A 325 16.33 -13.30 9.67
C PHE A 325 17.66 -13.93 10.13
N ARG A 326 17.96 -13.87 11.42
CA ARG A 326 19.13 -14.54 12.01
C ARG A 326 18.80 -16.00 12.26
N LEU A 327 19.74 -16.87 11.92
CA LEU A 327 19.69 -18.29 12.31
C LEU A 327 19.60 -18.38 13.84
N ASN A 328 18.39 -18.61 14.34
CA ASN A 328 18.13 -18.70 15.76
C ASN A 328 18.33 -20.16 16.20
N PRO A 329 19.33 -20.48 17.05
CA PRO A 329 19.61 -21.85 17.49
C PRO A 329 18.48 -22.47 18.34
N ALA A 330 17.46 -21.68 18.71
CA ALA A 330 16.23 -22.17 19.32
C ALA A 330 15.04 -21.89 18.39
N GLY A 331 14.58 -22.91 17.67
CA GLY A 331 13.39 -22.86 16.81
C GLY A 331 12.10 -22.49 17.54
N GLN A 332 12.09 -22.58 18.88
CA GLN A 332 10.95 -22.23 19.75
C GLN A 332 10.35 -20.85 19.50
N SER A 333 11.12 -19.89 18.95
CA SER A 333 10.57 -18.59 18.60
C SER A 333 9.55 -18.61 17.45
N PHE A 334 9.42 -19.73 16.72
CA PHE A 334 8.40 -19.96 15.69
C PHE A 334 7.30 -20.93 16.16
N SER A 335 7.20 -21.19 17.48
CA SER A 335 6.29 -22.19 18.03
C SER A 335 4.81 -21.90 17.83
N GLU A 336 4.38 -20.66 17.54
CA GLU A 336 2.97 -20.39 17.21
C GLU A 336 2.63 -20.82 15.78
N MET A 337 3.60 -20.71 14.86
CA MET A 337 3.47 -21.15 13.47
C MET A 337 3.68 -22.67 13.32
N LEU A 338 4.65 -23.23 14.04
CA LEU A 338 5.14 -24.59 13.83
C LEU A 338 4.90 -25.49 15.05
N ALA A 339 4.54 -26.74 14.81
CA ALA A 339 4.52 -27.80 15.81
C ALA A 339 5.92 -28.40 15.90
N LEU A 340 6.70 -27.92 16.86
CA LEU A 340 8.10 -28.30 17.05
C LEU A 340 8.20 -29.46 18.04
N ASP A 341 8.91 -30.51 17.66
CA ASP A 341 9.32 -31.56 18.59
C ASP A 341 10.66 -31.21 19.28
N GLU A 342 11.21 -32.13 20.09
CA GLU A 342 12.49 -31.90 20.78
C GLU A 342 13.69 -31.75 19.84
N HIS A 343 13.62 -32.31 18.63
CA HIS A 343 14.65 -32.22 17.61
C HIS A 343 14.55 -30.88 16.87
N ASP A 344 13.35 -30.53 16.42
CA ASP A 344 13.07 -29.29 15.69
C ASP A 344 13.28 -28.05 16.58
N SER A 345 13.00 -28.15 17.88
CA SER A 345 13.22 -27.07 18.84
C SER A 345 14.68 -26.60 18.92
N LYS A 346 15.63 -27.43 18.48
CA LYS A 346 17.08 -27.16 18.47
C LYS A 346 17.63 -26.89 17.07
N MET A 347 16.80 -27.01 16.03
CA MET A 347 17.19 -26.68 14.66
C MET A 347 17.26 -25.15 14.52
N PRO A 348 18.32 -24.61 13.89
CA PRO A 348 18.38 -23.20 13.55
C PRO A 348 17.26 -22.83 12.57
N MET A 349 16.43 -21.85 12.94
CA MET A 349 15.35 -21.35 12.06
C MET A 349 15.50 -19.85 11.81
N ALA A 350 15.15 -19.43 10.60
CA ALA A 350 15.10 -18.04 10.19
C ALA A 350 14.13 -17.87 9.01
N VAL A 351 13.54 -16.68 8.91
CA VAL A 351 12.92 -16.22 7.67
C VAL A 351 13.99 -16.13 6.60
N SER A 352 13.80 -16.90 5.53
CA SER A 352 14.77 -17.02 4.44
C SER A 352 14.62 -15.91 3.40
N SER A 353 13.38 -15.49 3.13
CA SER A 353 13.08 -14.47 2.13
C SER A 353 11.77 -13.76 2.43
N VAL A 354 11.70 -12.48 2.07
CA VAL A 354 10.49 -11.66 2.06
C VAL A 354 10.32 -11.10 0.67
N VAL A 355 9.43 -11.66 -0.12
CA VAL A 355 9.19 -11.23 -1.51
C VAL A 355 8.00 -10.29 -1.55
N HIS A 356 8.20 -9.10 -2.10
CA HIS A 356 7.16 -8.12 -2.32
C HIS A 356 7.09 -7.75 -3.81
N GLN A 357 5.88 -7.75 -4.37
CA GLN A 357 5.61 -7.22 -5.70
C GLN A 357 4.47 -6.23 -5.64
N CYS A 358 4.62 -5.13 -6.37
CA CYS A 358 3.54 -4.19 -6.58
C CYS A 358 3.63 -3.56 -7.96
N SER A 359 2.51 -3.07 -8.49
CA SER A 359 2.46 -2.32 -9.74
C SER A 359 1.46 -1.19 -9.64
N VAL A 360 1.84 -0.01 -10.10
CA VAL A 360 0.98 1.18 -10.20
C VAL A 360 1.15 1.76 -11.59
N ASN A 361 0.06 1.86 -12.34
CA ASN A 361 0.04 2.48 -13.66
C ASN A 361 -0.83 3.73 -13.60
N ILE A 362 -0.33 4.90 -13.98
CA ILE A 362 -1.10 6.16 -13.94
C ILE A 362 -1.30 6.71 -15.34
N ASN A 363 -2.58 6.87 -15.70
CA ASN A 363 -3.03 7.39 -16.99
C ASN A 363 -4.28 8.28 -16.84
N GLU A 364 -4.80 8.75 -17.97
CA GLU A 364 -5.88 9.74 -18.03
C GLU A 364 -7.20 9.27 -17.42
N GLN A 365 -7.44 7.96 -17.37
CA GLN A 365 -8.65 7.36 -16.82
C GLN A 365 -8.51 7.02 -15.33
N GLY A 366 -7.27 6.86 -14.84
CA GLY A 366 -6.97 6.33 -13.52
C GLY A 366 -5.82 5.34 -13.55
N THR A 367 -5.97 4.29 -12.75
CA THR A 367 -5.05 3.16 -12.57
C THR A 367 -5.52 1.86 -13.28
N VAL A 368 -6.20 2.00 -14.45
CA VAL A 368 -6.47 1.02 -15.56
C VAL A 368 -7.99 0.81 -15.92
N ALA A 369 -8.29 0.93 -17.24
CA ALA A 369 -9.53 1.21 -18.02
C ALA A 369 -10.70 0.17 -17.99
N ALA A 370 -12.00 0.39 -18.25
CA ALA A 370 -12.77 1.43 -18.94
C ALA A 370 -14.25 1.47 -18.45
N ALA A 371 -14.88 2.64 -18.40
CA ALA A 371 -16.26 2.91 -18.85
C ALA A 371 -16.58 4.41 -18.64
N ALA A 372 -17.35 4.99 -19.56
CA ALA A 372 -17.67 6.41 -19.65
C ALA A 372 -19.03 6.73 -19.01
N THR A 373 -19.12 7.85 -18.29
CA THR A 373 -20.40 8.38 -17.82
C THR A 373 -20.43 9.90 -17.98
N ASP A 374 -21.42 10.39 -18.72
CA ASP A 374 -21.75 11.81 -18.91
C ASP A 374 -22.26 12.43 -17.59
N MET A 375 -21.82 13.65 -17.25
CA MET A 375 -22.46 14.44 -16.20
C MET A 375 -22.50 15.95 -16.51
N GLU A 376 -23.66 16.56 -16.22
CA GLU A 376 -24.01 17.95 -16.48
C GLU A 376 -23.29 18.96 -15.57
N ILE A 377 -22.84 20.05 -16.18
CA ILE A 377 -22.12 21.16 -15.56
C ILE A 377 -23.09 22.19 -14.97
N LEU A 378 -22.89 22.60 -13.71
CA LEU A 378 -23.48 23.82 -13.16
C LEU A 378 -22.38 24.79 -12.71
N GLY A 379 -22.13 25.83 -13.52
CA GLY A 379 -21.16 26.87 -13.21
C GLY A 379 -21.72 27.89 -12.21
N CYS A 380 -20.96 28.16 -11.14
CA CYS A 380 -21.19 29.29 -10.24
C CYS A 380 -19.87 30.01 -9.98
N CYS A 381 -19.86 31.33 -10.19
CA CYS A 381 -18.71 32.20 -9.93
C CYS A 381 -18.40 32.28 -8.43
N LEU A 382 -17.23 31.80 -8.02
CA LEU A 382 -16.69 31.95 -6.67
C LEU A 382 -15.78 33.20 -6.56
N PRO A 383 -15.70 33.83 -5.37
CA PRO A 383 -14.87 35.02 -5.15
C PRO A 383 -13.37 34.73 -5.30
N SER A 384 -12.57 35.80 -5.47
CA SER A 384 -11.11 35.82 -5.67
C SER A 384 -10.31 35.02 -4.62
N GLU A 385 -10.27 33.70 -4.78
CA GLU A 385 -9.33 32.82 -4.10
C GLU A 385 -7.99 32.81 -4.85
N LYS A 386 -6.89 32.56 -4.13
CA LYS A 386 -5.54 32.53 -4.72
C LYS A 386 -5.47 31.36 -5.70
N VAL A 387 -5.28 31.67 -6.98
CA VAL A 387 -5.09 30.67 -8.04
C VAL A 387 -3.76 29.95 -7.82
N VAL A 388 -3.76 28.61 -7.92
CA VAL A 388 -2.58 27.76 -7.69
C VAL A 388 -2.25 26.97 -8.95
N ASP A 389 -0.96 26.87 -9.26
CA ASP A 389 -0.46 25.96 -10.29
C ASP A 389 0.09 24.68 -9.65
N PHE A 390 -0.19 23.53 -10.25
CA PHE A 390 0.36 22.23 -9.88
C PHE A 390 0.93 21.53 -11.11
N VAL A 391 2.24 21.69 -11.30
CA VAL A 391 2.99 21.17 -12.45
C VAL A 391 4.03 20.20 -11.94
N ALA A 392 3.76 18.90 -12.02
CA ALA A 392 4.65 17.84 -11.56
C ALA A 392 5.76 17.54 -12.58
N ASP A 393 6.54 18.57 -12.94
CA ASP A 393 7.61 18.51 -13.95
C ASP A 393 8.97 18.06 -13.41
N HIS A 394 9.05 17.58 -12.17
CA HIS A 394 10.29 17.17 -11.53
C HIS A 394 9.99 16.15 -10.41
N PRO A 395 11.02 15.52 -9.79
CA PRO A 395 10.79 14.40 -8.89
C PRO A 395 9.84 14.68 -7.73
N PHE A 396 8.87 13.78 -7.53
CA PHE A 396 7.80 13.89 -6.53
C PHE A 396 7.56 12.56 -5.82
N LEU A 397 6.87 12.62 -4.68
CA LEU A 397 6.32 11.44 -4.01
C LEU A 397 4.86 11.26 -4.37
N PHE A 398 4.40 10.01 -4.41
CA PHE A 398 2.98 9.71 -4.50
C PHE A 398 2.57 8.69 -3.43
N PHE A 399 1.32 8.80 -3.00
CA PHE A 399 0.69 7.85 -2.10
C PHE A 399 -0.71 7.52 -2.62
N ILE A 400 -1.12 6.25 -2.54
CA ILE A 400 -2.51 5.85 -2.71
C ILE A 400 -3.03 5.51 -1.33
N ILE A 401 -3.99 6.29 -0.86
CA ILE A 401 -4.51 6.22 0.51
C ILE A 401 -5.96 5.79 0.44
N LYS A 402 -6.33 4.77 1.21
CA LYS A 402 -7.72 4.50 1.59
C LYS A 402 -8.04 5.36 2.80
N GLU A 403 -8.84 6.38 2.60
CA GLU A 403 -9.21 7.39 3.59
C GLU A 403 -10.22 6.83 4.59
N GLU A 404 -10.01 7.12 5.87
CA GLU A 404 -10.93 6.84 6.97
C GLU A 404 -10.95 8.03 7.93
N ASP A 405 -11.98 8.87 7.81
CA ASP A 405 -12.09 10.16 8.50
C ASP A 405 -10.80 11.00 8.40
N ASN A 406 -10.14 11.28 9.53
CA ASN A 406 -8.89 12.05 9.61
C ASN A 406 -7.63 11.15 9.57
N ASN A 407 -7.78 9.87 9.21
CA ASN A 407 -6.71 8.89 9.08
C ASN A 407 -6.82 8.17 7.73
N GLY A 408 -5.98 7.15 7.53
CA GLY A 408 -6.11 6.26 6.40
C GLY A 408 -5.05 5.18 6.36
N VAL A 409 -5.28 4.21 5.48
CA VAL A 409 -4.33 3.14 5.16
C VAL A 409 -3.58 3.50 3.89
N ILE A 410 -2.25 3.46 3.94
CA ILE A 410 -1.42 3.76 2.78
C ILE A 410 -1.24 2.47 1.98
N LEU A 411 -2.05 2.33 0.94
CA LEU A 411 -2.02 1.17 0.06
C LEU A 411 -0.73 1.14 -0.76
N PHE A 412 -0.32 2.29 -1.30
CA PHE A 412 0.91 2.44 -2.07
C PHE A 412 1.67 3.69 -1.67
N ALA A 413 2.98 3.60 -1.70
CA ALA A 413 3.89 4.72 -1.56
C ALA A 413 5.00 4.60 -2.60
N GLY A 414 5.44 5.73 -3.14
CA GLY A 414 6.48 5.72 -4.14
C GLY A 414 7.07 7.08 -4.45
N GLN A 415 8.09 7.05 -5.29
CA GLN A 415 8.72 8.23 -5.85
C GLN A 415 8.80 8.08 -7.37
N VAL A 416 8.53 9.17 -8.08
CA VAL A 416 8.77 9.27 -9.52
C VAL A 416 9.94 10.23 -9.71
N VAL A 417 11.07 9.70 -10.19
CA VAL A 417 12.27 10.48 -10.49
C VAL A 417 12.55 10.54 -11.99
N ASN A 418 12.01 9.59 -12.76
CA ASN A 418 12.01 9.60 -14.23
C ASN A 418 10.77 8.87 -14.77
N PRO A 419 9.76 9.58 -15.31
CA PRO A 419 8.51 8.96 -15.77
C PRO A 419 8.64 8.04 -16.98
N LEU A 420 9.80 8.02 -17.67
CA LEU A 420 10.07 7.13 -18.80
C LEU A 420 10.74 5.80 -18.40
N SER A 421 11.11 5.61 -17.13
CA SER A 421 11.87 4.45 -16.64
C SER A 421 11.00 3.28 -16.21
#